data_AF-A0A1V5RHH4-F1
#
_entry.id   AF-A0A1V5RHH4-F1
#
_cell.length_a   1.000
_cell.length_b   1.000
_cell.length_c   1.000
_cell.angle_alpha   90.00
_cell.angle_beta   90.00
_cell.angle_gamma   90.00
#
_symmetry.space_group_name_H-M   'P 1'
#
loop_
_entity.id
_entity.type
_entity.pdbx_description
1 polymer ?
#
loop_
_entity_poly.entity_id
_entity_poly.type
_entity_poly.pdbx_seq_one_letter_code
_entity_poly.pdbx_strand_id
1 'polypeptide(L)'
;MNGLLPWLVAITQNLLASLLFSLFGVLLGIFVVDRFRQWRDQKRYGGWHVTVVRKGEALVDRPVSVRKAKEVLDESSELSVFIKGVVSPYARLNCDILDKEKYPRLLIQDDAARRFLVDLDENPPGETSGSNVVL
;
A
#
# COMPACT_ATOMS: atom_id res chain seq x y z
N MET A 1 -3.94 60.27 -34.55
CA MET A 1 -3.88 59.57 -33.24
C MET A 1 -3.80 58.06 -33.47
N ASN A 2 -2.74 57.55 -34.13
CA ASN A 2 -2.74 56.18 -34.67
C ASN A 2 -1.76 55.21 -33.96
N GLY A 3 -1.15 55.61 -32.84
CA GLY A 3 -0.12 54.82 -32.14
C GLY A 3 -0.58 54.07 -30.87
N LEU A 4 -1.76 54.39 -30.33
CA LEU A 4 -2.22 53.82 -29.04
C LEU A 4 -2.82 52.42 -29.18
N LEU A 5 -3.58 52.18 -30.25
CA LEU A 5 -4.21 50.88 -30.52
C LEU A 5 -3.19 49.72 -30.62
N PRO A 6 -2.11 49.82 -31.44
CA PRO A 6 -1.13 48.73 -31.55
C PRO A 6 -0.37 48.48 -30.24
N TRP A 7 -0.13 49.52 -29.44
CA TRP A 7 0.53 49.39 -28.15
C TRP A 7 -0.37 48.67 -27.11
N LEU A 8 -1.66 49.02 -27.06
CA LEU A 8 -2.63 48.31 -26.21
C LEU A 8 -2.81 46.84 -26.62
N VAL A 9 -2.79 46.55 -27.92
CA VAL A 9 -2.82 45.16 -28.43
C VAL A 9 -1.56 44.41 -27.99
N ALA A 10 -0.38 45.01 -28.09
CA ALA A 10 0.86 44.37 -27.66
C ALA A 10 0.87 44.07 -26.14
N ILE A 11 0.36 44.99 -25.31
CA ILE A 11 0.23 44.76 -23.86
C ILE A 11 -0.74 43.63 -23.56
N THR A 12 -1.91 43.64 -24.18
CA THR A 12 -2.91 42.59 -23.94
C THR A 12 -2.42 41.22 -24.41
N GLN A 13 -1.70 41.14 -25.53
CA GLN A 13 -1.05 39.92 -25.99
C GLN A 13 0.02 39.42 -25.00
N ASN A 14 0.85 40.30 -24.46
CA ASN A 14 1.88 39.89 -23.50
C ASN A 14 1.29 39.45 -22.16
N LEU A 15 0.27 40.15 -21.67
CA LEU A 15 -0.46 39.76 -20.45
C LEU A 15 -1.18 38.42 -20.64
N LEU A 16 -1.81 38.20 -21.80
CA LEU A 16 -2.45 36.92 -22.11
C LEU A 16 -1.43 35.80 -22.24
N ALA A 17 -0.31 36.03 -22.91
CA ALA A 17 0.76 35.04 -23.07
C ALA A 17 1.37 34.65 -21.72
N SER A 18 1.65 35.62 -20.85
CA SER A 18 2.18 35.36 -19.50
C SER A 18 1.17 34.64 -18.60
N LEU A 19 -0.12 34.99 -18.69
CA LEU A 19 -1.19 34.27 -17.99
C LEU A 19 -1.28 32.80 -18.45
N LEU A 20 -1.31 32.58 -19.76
CA LEU A 20 -1.39 31.23 -20.34
C LEU A 20 -0.15 30.41 -20.00
N PHE A 21 1.05 31.01 -20.07
CA PHE A 21 2.29 30.34 -19.70
C PHE A 21 2.31 29.95 -18.21
N SER A 22 1.87 30.85 -17.33
CA SER A 22 1.76 30.58 -15.90
C SER A 22 0.78 29.45 -15.61
N LEU A 23 -0.43 29.52 -16.18
CA LEU A 23 -1.44 28.48 -16.03
C LEU A 23 -0.95 27.12 -16.55
N PHE A 24 -0.35 27.12 -17.74
CA PHE A 24 0.19 25.91 -18.34
C PHE A 24 1.34 25.33 -17.51
N GLY A 25 2.21 26.18 -16.97
CA GLY A 25 3.30 25.77 -16.08
C GLY A 25 2.79 25.09 -14.80
N VAL A 26 1.74 25.64 -14.18
CA VAL A 26 1.11 25.03 -12.99
C VAL A 26 0.47 23.68 -13.33
N LEU A 27 -0.31 23.60 -14.41
CA LEU A 27 -0.97 22.36 -14.83
C LEU A 27 0.04 21.28 -15.19
N LEU A 28 1.09 21.64 -15.92
CA LEU A 28 2.18 20.72 -16.26
C LEU A 28 2.93 20.26 -15.02
N GLY A 29 3.19 21.18 -14.07
CA GLY A 29 3.80 20.85 -12.79
C GLY A 29 3.00 19.81 -12.01
N ILE A 30 1.69 20.02 -11.86
CA ILE A 30 0.79 19.07 -11.20
C ILE A 30 0.82 17.71 -11.91
N PHE A 31 0.69 17.71 -13.24
CA PHE A 31 0.69 16.48 -14.04
C PHE A 31 1.99 15.68 -13.87
N VAL A 32 3.14 16.34 -13.93
CA VAL A 32 4.45 15.69 -13.76
C VAL A 32 4.60 15.14 -12.35
N VAL A 33 4.21 15.90 -11.32
CA VAL A 33 4.28 15.46 -9.91
C VAL A 33 3.40 14.23 -9.69
N ASP A 34 2.16 14.24 -10.18
CA ASP A 34 1.23 13.12 -10.02
C ASP A 34 1.73 11.88 -10.76
N ARG A 35 2.21 12.05 -11.99
CA ARG A 35 2.73 10.93 -12.78
C ARG A 35 3.96 10.31 -12.14
N PHE A 36 4.84 11.15 -11.60
CA PHE A 36 6.04 10.72 -10.90
C PHE A 36 5.73 10.02 -9.58
N ARG A 37 4.75 10.55 -8.82
CA ARG A 37 4.27 9.93 -7.58
C ARG A 37 3.69 8.54 -7.84
N GLN A 38 2.84 8.38 -8.86
CA GLN A 38 2.29 7.08 -9.24
C GLN A 38 3.38 6.10 -9.66
N TRP A 39 4.36 6.55 -10.46
CA TRP A 39 5.48 5.70 -10.87
C TRP A 39 6.31 5.23 -9.67
N ARG A 40 6.60 6.15 -8.73
CA ARG A 40 7.32 5.83 -7.50
C ARG A 40 6.55 4.84 -6.62
N ASP A 41 5.25 5.08 -6.43
CA ASP A 41 4.38 4.22 -5.61
C ASP A 41 4.30 2.82 -6.23
N GLN A 42 4.15 2.70 -7.56
CA GLN A 42 4.17 1.42 -8.26
C GLN A 42 5.51 0.69 -8.09
N LYS A 43 6.64 1.41 -8.19
CA LYS A 43 7.97 0.81 -8.07
C LYS A 43 8.23 0.27 -6.67
N ARG A 44 7.80 1.00 -5.63
CA ARG A 44 8.03 0.66 -4.22
C ARG A 44 7.03 -0.38 -3.69
N TYR A 45 5.75 -0.22 -4.01
CA TYR A 45 4.66 -0.98 -3.39
C TYR A 45 3.91 -1.91 -4.37
N GLY A 46 4.25 -1.92 -5.66
CA GLY A 46 3.65 -2.83 -6.63
C GLY A 46 4.22 -4.25 -6.57
N GLY A 47 3.45 -5.23 -7.04
CA GLY A 47 3.91 -6.63 -7.17
C GLY A 47 4.01 -7.38 -5.85
N TRP A 48 3.43 -6.86 -4.76
CA TRP A 48 3.36 -7.58 -3.51
C TRP A 48 2.33 -8.70 -3.56
N HIS A 49 2.64 -9.83 -2.93
CA HIS A 49 1.77 -11.00 -2.82
C HIS A 49 1.64 -11.46 -1.37
N VAL A 50 0.51 -12.07 -1.05
CA VAL A 50 0.33 -12.79 0.21
C VAL A 50 0.01 -14.25 -0.09
N THR A 51 0.80 -15.14 0.52
CA THR A 51 0.69 -16.58 0.38
C THR A 51 0.44 -17.18 1.74
N VAL A 52 -0.64 -17.95 1.89
CA VAL A 52 -0.95 -18.70 3.11
C VAL A 52 -0.73 -20.18 2.82
N VAL A 53 0.06 -20.84 3.67
CA VAL A 53 0.47 -22.24 3.51
C VAL A 53 0.01 -23.03 4.74
N ARG A 54 -0.37 -24.29 4.51
CA ARG A 54 -0.62 -25.28 5.55
C ARG A 54 -0.18 -26.64 5.04
N LYS A 55 0.56 -27.40 5.85
CA LYS A 55 1.14 -28.71 5.51
C LYS A 55 1.95 -28.67 4.21
N GLY A 56 2.63 -27.55 3.95
CA GLY A 56 3.40 -27.32 2.73
C GLY A 56 2.57 -27.01 1.47
N GLU A 57 1.23 -26.98 1.56
CA GLU A 57 0.35 -26.63 0.44
C GLU A 57 -0.12 -25.17 0.52
N ALA A 58 -0.05 -24.46 -0.61
CA ALA A 58 -0.54 -23.09 -0.70
C ALA A 58 -2.08 -23.08 -0.75
N LEU A 59 -2.70 -22.60 0.34
CA LEU A 59 -4.16 -22.46 0.45
C LEU A 59 -4.67 -21.23 -0.30
N VAL A 60 -3.87 -20.16 -0.31
CA VAL A 60 -4.14 -18.95 -1.10
C VAL A 60 -2.83 -18.30 -1.50
N ASP A 61 -2.79 -17.81 -2.73
CA ASP A 61 -1.82 -16.84 -3.23
C ASP A 61 -2.61 -15.74 -3.92
N ARG A 62 -2.51 -14.51 -3.41
CA ARG A 62 -3.20 -13.37 -4.02
C ARG A 62 -2.32 -12.13 -4.08
N PRO A 63 -2.46 -11.33 -5.13
CA PRO A 63 -1.78 -10.05 -5.22
C PRO A 63 -2.32 -9.07 -4.19
N VAL A 64 -1.43 -8.24 -3.65
CA VAL A 64 -1.72 -7.11 -2.78
C VAL A 64 -1.72 -5.86 -3.64
N SER A 65 -2.83 -5.10 -3.61
CA SER A 65 -2.90 -3.84 -4.36
C SER A 65 -1.86 -2.84 -3.85
N VAL A 66 -1.34 -1.98 -4.72
CA VAL A 66 -0.34 -0.94 -4.37
C VAL A 66 -0.80 -0.10 -3.18
N ARG A 67 -2.08 0.27 -3.14
CA ARG A 67 -2.67 1.02 -2.03
C ARG A 67 -2.59 0.24 -0.72
N LYS A 68 -3.02 -1.03 -0.72
CA LYS A 68 -2.98 -1.86 0.49
C LYS A 68 -1.54 -2.18 0.90
N ALA A 69 -0.64 -2.45 -0.05
CA ALA A 69 0.77 -2.67 0.19
C ALA A 69 1.40 -1.45 0.87
N LYS A 70 1.08 -0.23 0.42
CA LYS A 70 1.51 1.00 1.08
C LYS A 70 1.01 1.09 2.52
N GLU A 71 -0.27 0.84 2.76
CA GLU A 71 -0.85 0.86 4.11
C GLU A 71 -0.14 -0.14 5.05
N VAL A 72 0.03 -1.40 4.63
CA VAL A 72 0.58 -2.46 5.49
C VAL A 72 2.10 -2.41 5.64
N LEU A 73 2.82 -1.79 4.69
CA LEU A 73 4.27 -1.63 4.78
C LEU A 73 4.67 -0.37 5.56
N ASP A 74 3.84 0.67 5.54
CA ASP A 74 4.08 1.89 6.31
C ASP A 74 3.63 1.74 7.78
N GLU A 75 2.61 0.93 8.06
CA GLU A 75 2.03 0.74 9.41
C GLU A 75 1.89 -0.75 9.77
N SER A 76 2.55 -1.19 10.84
CA SER A 76 2.60 -2.61 11.22
C SER A 76 1.25 -3.11 11.74
N SER A 77 0.49 -2.27 12.45
CA SER A 77 -0.84 -2.65 12.93
C SER A 77 -1.80 -3.00 11.79
N GLU A 78 -1.73 -2.27 10.67
CA GLU A 78 -2.47 -2.55 9.44
C GLU A 78 -2.08 -3.89 8.81
N LEU A 79 -0.79 -4.27 8.87
CA LEU A 79 -0.32 -5.57 8.43
C LEU A 79 -0.97 -6.71 9.23
N SER A 80 -1.02 -6.59 10.56
CA SER A 80 -1.66 -7.61 11.42
C SER A 80 -3.12 -7.82 11.04
N VAL A 81 -3.88 -6.73 10.89
CA VAL A 81 -5.30 -6.77 10.50
C VAL A 81 -5.47 -7.35 9.10
N PHE A 82 -4.65 -6.93 8.14
CA PHE A 82 -4.69 -7.42 6.78
C PHE A 82 -4.44 -8.93 6.72
N ILE A 83 -3.38 -9.42 7.36
CA ILE A 83 -3.04 -10.85 7.36
C ILE A 83 -4.13 -11.66 8.08
N LYS A 84 -4.61 -11.21 9.24
CA LYS A 84 -5.75 -11.85 9.93
C LYS A 84 -6.98 -11.96 9.03
N GLY A 85 -7.28 -10.91 8.26
CA GLY A 85 -8.36 -10.91 7.27
C GLY A 85 -8.13 -11.87 6.11
N VAL A 86 -6.88 -12.08 5.68
CA VAL A 86 -6.54 -13.07 4.63
C VAL A 86 -6.68 -14.49 5.17
N VAL A 87 -6.26 -14.71 6.42
CA VAL A 87 -6.14 -16.03 7.05
C VAL A 87 -7.47 -16.54 7.60
N SER A 88 -8.38 -15.66 8.02
CA SER A 88 -9.62 -16.04 8.73
C SER A 88 -10.49 -17.11 8.05
N PRO A 89 -10.57 -17.21 6.70
CA PRO A 89 -11.33 -18.29 6.05
C PRO A 89 -10.69 -19.68 6.22
N TYR A 90 -9.39 -19.75 6.55
CA TYR A 90 -8.61 -20.99 6.60
C TYR A 90 -8.22 -21.38 8.03
N ALA A 91 -8.05 -20.40 8.93
CA ALA A 91 -7.64 -20.62 10.31
C ALA A 91 -7.99 -19.44 11.21
N ARG A 92 -8.10 -19.71 12.52
CA ARG A 92 -8.02 -18.68 13.56
C ARG A 92 -6.57 -18.55 14.03
N LEU A 93 -6.01 -17.35 13.94
CA LEU A 93 -4.71 -17.04 14.54
C LEU A 93 -4.89 -16.86 16.05
N ASN A 94 -4.07 -17.57 16.83
CA ASN A 94 -4.19 -17.61 18.30
C ASN A 94 -3.20 -16.68 19.01
N CYS A 95 -2.44 -15.90 18.25
CA CYS A 95 -1.40 -15.03 18.76
C CYS A 95 -1.36 -13.68 18.02
N ASP A 96 -0.51 -12.79 18.50
CA ASP A 96 -0.07 -11.67 17.69
C ASP A 96 0.93 -12.16 16.64
N ILE A 97 0.59 -11.95 15.37
CA ILE A 97 1.37 -12.42 14.23
C ILE A 97 2.62 -11.57 13.96
N LEU A 98 2.69 -10.38 14.57
CA LEU A 98 3.85 -9.50 14.45
C LEU A 98 4.93 -9.78 15.48
N ASP A 99 4.65 -10.61 16.49
CA ASP A 99 5.62 -11.01 17.51
C ASP A 99 6.59 -12.04 16.92
N LYS A 100 7.59 -11.53 16.20
CA LYS A 100 8.64 -12.32 15.55
C LYS A 100 9.58 -12.98 16.55
N GLU A 101 9.67 -12.49 17.78
CA GLU A 101 10.48 -13.11 18.83
C GLU A 101 9.84 -14.43 19.28
N LYS A 102 8.51 -14.43 19.39
CA LYS A 102 7.75 -15.60 19.83
C LYS A 102 7.37 -16.55 18.70
N TYR A 103 7.08 -16.03 17.50
CA TYR A 103 6.62 -16.81 16.34
C TYR A 103 7.35 -16.43 15.05
N PRO A 104 8.67 -16.67 14.95
CA PRO A 104 9.50 -16.18 13.84
C PRO A 104 9.13 -16.75 12.47
N ARG A 105 8.44 -17.89 12.42
CA ARG A 105 8.08 -18.59 11.17
C ARG A 105 6.63 -18.43 10.75
N LEU A 106 5.77 -17.93 11.64
CA LEU A 106 4.34 -17.77 11.36
C LEU A 106 4.09 -16.73 10.25
N LEU A 107 4.85 -15.63 10.26
CA LEU A 107 4.81 -14.61 9.23
C LEU A 107 6.22 -14.26 8.78
N ILE A 108 6.53 -14.61 7.54
CA ILE A 108 7.78 -14.27 6.88
C ILE A 108 7.48 -13.17 5.85
N GLN A 109 8.15 -12.05 5.98
CA GLN A 109 8.15 -10.98 4.98
C GLN A 109 9.42 -11.10 4.15
N ASP A 110 9.26 -11.40 2.86
CA ASP A 110 10.34 -11.43 1.87
C ASP A 110 10.22 -10.19 0.98
N ASP A 111 11.04 -9.17 1.28
CA ASP A 111 11.05 -7.92 0.52
C ASP A 111 11.61 -8.09 -0.90
N ALA A 112 12.50 -9.07 -1.12
CA ALA A 112 13.11 -9.33 -2.42
C ALA A 112 12.11 -9.98 -3.38
N ALA A 113 11.38 -10.99 -2.90
CA ALA A 113 10.28 -11.61 -3.63
C ALA A 113 8.97 -10.82 -3.57
N ARG A 114 8.91 -9.74 -2.76
CA ARG A 114 7.72 -8.94 -2.47
C ARG A 114 6.56 -9.82 -2.01
N ARG A 115 6.80 -10.64 -0.98
CA ARG A 115 5.85 -11.65 -0.52
C ARG A 115 5.70 -11.64 1.00
N PHE A 116 4.46 -11.75 1.45
CA PHE A 116 4.13 -12.16 2.81
C PHE A 116 3.77 -13.64 2.81
N LEU A 117 4.58 -14.47 3.45
CA LEU A 117 4.32 -15.89 3.62
C LEU A 117 3.78 -16.12 5.03
N VAL A 118 2.61 -16.74 5.11
CA VAL A 118 1.98 -17.12 6.38
C VAL A 118 1.96 -18.63 6.48
N ASP A 119 2.67 -19.19 7.44
CA ASP A 119 2.69 -20.62 7.70
C ASP A 119 1.75 -20.98 8.85
N LEU A 120 0.62 -21.60 8.53
CA LEU A 120 -0.39 -21.96 9.52
C LEU A 120 -0.01 -23.16 10.38
N ASP A 121 1.02 -23.93 10.01
CA ASP A 121 1.50 -25.04 10.85
C ASP A 121 2.30 -24.51 12.06
N GLU A 122 2.81 -23.29 11.97
CA GLU A 122 3.54 -22.58 13.03
C GLU A 122 2.61 -21.76 13.94
N ASN A 123 1.28 -21.84 13.72
CA ASN A 123 0.29 -21.17 14.56
C ASN A 123 0.17 -21.94 15.90
N PRO A 124 0.41 -21.29 17.06
CA PRO A 124 0.34 -21.97 18.35
C PRO A 124 -1.06 -22.55 18.62
N PRO A 125 -1.14 -23.65 19.40
CA PRO A 125 -2.42 -24.16 19.85
C PRO A 125 -3.14 -23.06 20.63
N GLY A 126 -4.42 -22.87 20.35
CA GLY A 126 -5.22 -21.90 21.09
C GLY A 126 -5.27 -22.32 22.55
N GLU A 127 -5.10 -21.37 23.47
CA GLU A 127 -5.46 -21.61 24.86
C GLU A 127 -6.96 -21.94 24.88
N THR A 128 -7.29 -23.22 25.03
CA THR A 128 -8.61 -23.63 25.46
C THR A 128 -8.84 -22.94 26.79
N SER A 129 -9.58 -21.83 26.75
CA SER A 129 -10.04 -21.13 27.93
C SER A 129 -10.77 -22.17 28.79
N GLY A 130 -10.08 -22.65 29.82
CA GLY A 130 -10.60 -23.60 30.79
C GLY A 130 -11.75 -22.95 31.53
N SER A 131 -12.94 -23.04 30.95
CA SER A 131 -14.20 -22.73 31.62
C SER A 131 -14.48 -23.85 32.63
N ASN A 132 -13.67 -23.93 33.68
CA ASN A 132 -14.12 -24.47 34.95
C ASN A 132 -15.03 -23.40 35.58
N VAL A 133 -16.25 -23.27 35.05
CA VAL A 133 -17.35 -22.70 35.81
C VAL A 133 -17.84 -23.84 36.68
N VAL A 134 -17.29 -23.92 37.89
CA VAL A 134 -17.89 -24.68 38.98
C VAL A 134 -19.15 -23.90 39.37
N LEU A 135 -20.32 -24.42 38.97
CA LEU A 135 -21.60 -24.11 39.60
C LEU A 135 -21.83 -25.11 40.74
#